data_AF-A0A2Z6D3N8-F1
#
_entry.id   AF-A0A2Z6D3N8-F1
#
_cell.length_a   1.000
_cell.length_b   1.000
_cell.length_c   1.000
_cell.angle_alpha   90.00
_cell.angle_beta   90.00
_cell.angle_gamma   90.00
#
_symmetry.space_group_name_H-M   'P 1'
#
loop_
_entity.id
_entity.type
_entity.pdbx_description
1 polymer ?
#
loop_
_entity_poly.entity_id
_entity_poly.type
_entity_poly.pdbx_seq_one_letter_code
_entity_poly.pdbx_strand_id
1 'polypeptide(L)' 'MRKQTIQYTSSLDALLAVAKRLSVYENQQKMDSEDFFYQYTQGVLSDDVLFIEWANDYRHYLALRQEIERILNYAA' A
#
# COMPACT_ATOMS: atom_id res chain seq x y z
N MET A 1 8.92 -13.22 -18.55
CA MET A 1 8.59 -12.38 -17.38
C MET A 1 9.50 -12.78 -16.21
N ARG A 2 10.46 -11.94 -15.81
CA ARG A 2 11.31 -12.19 -14.65
C ARG A 2 10.58 -11.69 -13.40
N LYS A 3 10.12 -12.60 -12.54
CA LYS A 3 9.55 -12.24 -11.24
C LYS A 3 10.69 -11.75 -10.35
N GLN A 4 10.86 -10.44 -10.24
CA GLN A 4 11.75 -9.86 -9.24
C GLN A 4 11.07 -10.02 -7.88
N THR A 5 11.64 -10.89 -7.04
CA THR A 5 11.18 -11.03 -5.66
C THR A 5 11.92 -9.98 -4.86
N ILE A 6 11.24 -8.89 -4.50
CA ILE A 6 11.81 -7.90 -3.58
C ILE A 6 11.80 -8.54 -2.20
N GLN A 7 12.98 -8.92 -1.71
CA GLN A 7 13.13 -9.52 -0.41
C GLN A 7 13.33 -8.39 0.61
N TYR A 8 12.28 -8.08 1.37
CA TYR A 8 12.35 -7.12 2.45
C TYR A 8 12.95 -7.77 3.70
N THR A 9 13.88 -7.09 4.34
CA THR A 9 14.61 -7.60 5.52
C THR A 9 13.73 -7.73 6.76
N SER A 10 12.63 -6.96 6.84
CA SER A 10 11.63 -7.02 7.90
C SER A 10 10.26 -6.53 7.42
N SER A 11 9.18 -6.88 8.15
CA SER A 11 7.84 -6.35 7.90
C SER A 11 7.77 -4.82 8.01
N LEU A 12 8.64 -4.22 8.84
CA LEU A 12 8.78 -2.77 8.97
C LEU A 12 9.43 -2.15 7.72
N ASP A 13 10.47 -2.78 7.18
CA ASP A 13 11.11 -2.34 5.93
C ASP A 13 10.14 -2.43 4.75
N ALA A 14 9.34 -3.50 4.71
CA ALA A 14 8.27 -3.66 3.73
C ALA A 14 7.23 -2.54 3.87
N LEU A 15 6.80 -2.22 5.09
CA LEU A 15 5.84 -1.15 5.35
C LEU A 15 6.38 0.20 4.87
N LEU A 16 7.65 0.51 5.18
CA LEU A 16 8.30 1.74 4.76
C LEU A 16 8.41 1.85 3.23
N ALA A 17 8.79 0.75 2.56
CA ALA A 17 8.92 0.72 1.11
C ALA A 17 7.57 0.93 0.40
N VAL A 18 6.49 0.36 0.94
CA VAL A 18 5.14 0.54 0.41
C VAL A 18 4.63 1.94 0.69
N ALA A 19 4.83 2.47 1.90
CA ALA A 19 4.46 3.84 2.26
C ALA A 19 5.14 4.88 1.35
N LYS A 20 6.41 4.67 0.99
CA LYS A 20 7.10 5.53 0.02
C LYS A 20 6.46 5.48 -1.38
N ARG A 21 6.04 4.30 -1.84
CA ARG A 21 5.35 4.15 -3.13
C ARG A 21 3.99 4.84 -3.11
N LEU A 22 3.22 4.65 -2.05
CA LEU A 22 1.95 5.35 -1.83
C LEU A 22 2.13 6.87 -1.88
N SER A 23 3.13 7.40 -1.19
CA SER A 23 3.41 8.84 -1.21
C SER A 23 3.73 9.38 -2.62
N VAL A 24 4.33 8.57 -3.50
CA VAL A 24 4.54 8.98 -4.90
C VAL A 24 3.20 9.09 -5.64
N TYR A 25 2.32 8.10 -5.50
CA TYR A 25 1.00 8.15 -6.11
C TYR A 25 0.16 9.31 -5.58
N GLU A 26 0.17 9.52 -4.26
CA GLU A 26 -0.54 10.62 -3.60
C GLU A 26 -0.09 11.99 -4.12
N ASN A 27 1.23 12.18 -4.25
CA ASN A 27 1.77 13.43 -4.77
C ASN A 27 1.46 13.66 -6.25
N GLN A 28 1.42 12.58 -7.05
CA GLN A 28 1.10 12.64 -8.48
C GLN A 28 -0.38 12.94 -8.72
N GLN A 29 -1.27 12.29 -7.97
CA GLN A 29 -2.72 12.40 -8.14
C GLN A 29 -3.34 13.47 -7.25
N LYS A 30 -2.57 14.09 -6.35
CA LYS A 30 -3.02 15.09 -5.37
C LYS A 30 -4.21 14.60 -4.55
N MET A 31 -4.17 13.32 -4.17
CA MET A 31 -5.22 12.60 -3.48
C MET A 31 -4.59 11.62 -2.50
N ASP A 32 -5.11 11.56 -1.28
CA ASP A 32 -4.62 10.64 -0.26
C ASP A 32 -4.99 9.20 -0.62
N SER A 33 -4.14 8.22 -0.26
CA SER A 33 -4.38 6.82 -0.62
C SER A 33 -5.66 6.26 0.00
N GLU A 34 -6.09 6.79 1.15
CA GLU A 34 -7.36 6.41 1.79
C GLU A 34 -8.57 6.86 0.96
N ASP A 35 -8.61 8.13 0.57
CA ASP A 35 -9.67 8.69 -0.27
C ASP A 35 -9.70 8.04 -1.65
N PHE A 36 -8.52 7.80 -2.24
CA PHE A 36 -8.38 7.06 -3.48
C PHE A 36 -8.98 5.66 -3.36
N PHE A 37 -8.61 4.92 -2.32
CA PHE A 37 -9.07 3.55 -2.14
C PHE A 37 -10.58 3.47 -1.90
N TYR A 38 -11.14 4.44 -1.15
CA TYR A 38 -12.58 4.56 -0.99
C TYR A 38 -13.27 4.75 -2.35
N GLN A 39 -12.85 5.74 -3.15
CA GLN A 39 -13.47 5.99 -4.46
C GLN A 39 -13.27 4.84 -5.46
N TYR A 40 -12.09 4.21 -5.45
CA TYR A 40 -11.77 3.05 -6.28
C TYR A 40 -12.67 1.85 -5.95
N THR A 41 -12.86 1.55 -4.66
CA THR A 41 -13.74 0.44 -4.23
C THR A 41 -15.22 0.68 -4.51
N GLN A 42 -15.64 1.95 -4.64
CA GLN A 42 -16.99 2.30 -5.09
C GLN A 42 -17.17 2.22 -6.63
N GLY A 43 -16.09 1.93 -7.39
CA GLY A 43 -16.13 1.90 -8.85
C GLY A 43 -16.25 3.28 -9.50
N VAL A 44 -15.87 4.34 -8.78
CA VAL A 44 -15.92 5.73 -9.28
C VAL A 44 -14.71 6.03 -10.18
N LEU A 45 -13.58 5.40 -9.90
CA LEU A 45 -12.33 5.58 -10.65
C LEU A 45 -12.20 4.51 -11.75
N SER A 46 -11.45 4.83 -12.81
CA SER A 46 -11.17 3.90 -13.90
C SER A 46 -10.29 2.74 -13.44
N ASP A 47 -10.37 1.62 -14.17
CA ASP A 47 -9.49 0.47 -14.00
C ASP A 47 -8.13 0.67 -14.69
N ASP A 48 -7.55 1.87 -14.60
CA ASP A 48 -6.23 2.13 -15.14
C ASP A 48 -5.18 1.34 -14.37
N VAL A 49 -4.13 0.90 -15.07
CA VAL A 49 -3.03 0.13 -14.47
C VAL A 49 -2.46 0.84 -13.25
N LEU A 50 -2.35 2.17 -13.30
CA LEU A 50 -1.92 2.99 -12.17
C LEU A 50 -2.81 2.81 -10.93
N PHE A 51 -4.13 2.84 -11.11
CA PHE A 51 -5.09 2.72 -10.02
C PHE A 51 -5.16 1.29 -9.47
N ILE A 52 -5.02 0.29 -10.35
CA ILE A 52 -4.90 -1.12 -9.94
C ILE A 52 -3.64 -1.33 -9.09
N GLU A 53 -2.50 -0.79 -9.51
CA GLU A 53 -1.23 -0.88 -8.77
C GLU A 53 -1.31 -0.13 -7.45
N TRP A 54 -1.85 1.08 -7.44
CA TRP A 54 -2.03 1.88 -6.23
C TRP A 54 -2.95 1.19 -5.21
N ALA A 55 -4.09 0.64 -5.66
CA ALA A 55 -5.00 -0.09 -4.79
C ALA A 55 -4.35 -1.34 -4.18
N ASN A 56 -3.54 -2.05 -4.96
CA ASN A 56 -2.80 -3.21 -4.48
C ASN A 56 -1.73 -2.82 -3.44
N ASP A 57 -0.96 -1.77 -3.70
CA ASP A 57 0.04 -1.27 -2.74
C ASP A 57 -0.63 -0.79 -1.45
N TYR A 58 -1.79 -0.13 -1.53
CA TYR A 58 -2.51 0.33 -0.34
C TYR A 58 -3.06 -0.83 0.50
N ARG A 59 -3.62 -1.86 -0.15
CA ARG A 59 -4.04 -3.09 0.54
C ARG A 59 -2.86 -3.78 1.23
N HIS A 60 -1.71 -3.83 0.57
CA HIS A 60 -0.51 -4.43 1.15
C HIS A 60 0.00 -3.63 2.36
N TYR A 61 -0.04 -2.29 2.28
CA TYR A 61 0.26 -1.40 3.41
C TYR A 61 -0.63 -1.69 4.62
N LEU A 62 -1.95 -1.80 4.43
CA LEU A 62 -2.88 -2.10 5.53
C LEU A 62 -2.59 -3.44 6.20
N ALA A 63 -2.31 -4.48 5.41
CA ALA A 63 -1.96 -5.80 5.93
C ALA A 63 -0.66 -5.77 6.76
N LEU A 64 0.37 -5.06 6.27
CA LEU A 64 1.64 -4.90 6.99
C LEU A 64 1.46 -4.09 8.28
N ARG A 65 0.64 -3.03 8.25
CA ARG A 65 0.34 -2.22 9.43
C ARG A 65 -0.34 -3.07 10.51
N GLN A 66 -1.35 -3.86 10.13
CA GLN A 66 -2.05 -4.75 11.04
C GLN A 66 -1.13 -5.82 11.64
N GLU A 67 -0.21 -6.38 10.85
CA GLU A 67 0.74 -7.36 11.35
C GLU A 67 1.72 -6.75 12.37
N ILE A 68 2.21 -5.54 12.13
CA ILE A 68 3.08 -4.84 13.07
C ILE A 68 2.33 -4.47 14.34
N GLU A 69 1.10 -3.94 14.24
CA GLU A 69 0.25 -3.67 15.40
C GLU A 69 0.03 -4.93 16.24
N ARG A 70 -0.20 -6.08 15.60
CA ARG A 70 -0.31 -7.37 16.27
C ARG A 70 0.97 -7.69 17.05
N ILE A 71 2.14 -7.62 16.41
CA ILE A 71 3.44 -7.89 17.06
C ILE A 71 3.65 -6.98 18.27
N LEU A 72 3.34 -5.69 18.15
CA LEU A 72 3.47 -4.72 19.24
C LEU A 72 2.55 -5.04 20.42
N ASN A 73 1.30 -5.43 20.15
CA ASN A 73 0.34 -5.81 21.20
C ASN A 73 0.75 -7.08 21.96
N TYR A 74 1.49 -8.00 21.34
CA TYR A 74 2.02 -9.20 22.01
C TYR A 74 3.30 -8.93 22.82
N ALA A 75 3.99 -7.81 22.56
CA ALA A 75 5.23 -7.44 23.23
C ALA A 75 5.02 -6.52 24.45
N ALA A 76 3.80 -6.03 24.67
CA ALA A 76 3.38 -5.19 25.80
C ALA A 76 2.78 -6.04 26.93
#